data_AF-A0A5M4EQJ5-F1
#
_entry.id   AF-A0A5M4EQJ5-F1
#
_cell.length_a   1.000
_cell.length_b   1.000
_cell.length_c   1.000
_cell.angle_alpha   90.00
_cell.angle_beta   90.00
_cell.angle_gamma   90.00
#
_symmetry.space_group_name_H-M   'P 1'
#
loop_
_entity.id
_entity.type
_entity.pdbx_description
1 polymer ?
#
loop_
_entity_poly.entity_id
_entity_poly.type
_entity_poly.pdbx_seq_one_letter_code
_entity_poly.pdbx_strand_id
1 'polypeptide(L)'
;MLKIPMDATAIRLVVIIAIAIFGSSCSSSDGDGDGEDIFSKINADQTFRDISDFEGAPFKLSKEYDVSTLPMANAAYMGFYTPPDSKPIQYEIRIYPDHMSAVEKGTEYAEEVTGEDALLRSVDVSWDEGTNDRRGG
;
A
#
# COMPACT_ATOMS: atom_id res chain seq x y z
N MET A 1 47.03 -13.61 14.25
CA MET A 1 46.16 -14.16 13.18
C MET A 1 45.61 -15.50 13.64
N LEU A 2 44.35 -15.52 14.10
CA LEU A 2 43.71 -16.73 14.61
C LEU A 2 43.12 -17.50 13.41
N LYS A 3 43.69 -18.67 13.08
CA LYS A 3 43.13 -19.57 12.06
C LYS A 3 42.12 -20.46 12.74
N ILE A 4 40.84 -20.15 12.55
CA ILE A 4 39.73 -21.01 12.99
C ILE A 4 39.56 -22.11 11.93
N PRO A 5 39.64 -23.41 12.28
CA PRO A 5 39.34 -24.46 11.32
C PRO A 5 37.82 -24.49 11.09
N MET A 6 37.40 -24.10 9.88
CA MET A 6 36.03 -24.29 9.42
C MET A 6 35.85 -25.75 9.01
N ASP A 7 35.41 -26.59 9.95
CA ASP A 7 34.85 -27.88 9.63
C ASP A 7 33.39 -27.72 9.16
N ALA A 8 32.94 -28.62 8.29
CA ALA A 8 31.59 -28.54 7.69
C ALA A 8 30.46 -28.59 8.74
N THR A 9 30.76 -29.08 9.95
CA THR A 9 29.88 -29.11 11.11
C THR A 9 29.72 -27.74 11.77
N ALA A 10 30.80 -26.95 11.93
CA ALA A 10 30.69 -25.57 12.42
C ALA A 10 29.93 -24.66 11.44
N ILE A 11 30.06 -24.88 10.13
CA ILE A 11 29.30 -24.14 9.11
C ILE A 11 27.79 -24.39 9.26
N ARG A 12 27.38 -25.64 9.54
CA ARG A 12 25.96 -25.95 9.80
C ARG A 12 25.44 -25.31 11.09
N LEU A 13 26.28 -25.20 12.12
CA LEU A 13 25.88 -24.57 13.38
C LEU A 13 25.74 -23.04 13.24
N VAL A 14 26.63 -22.40 12.46
CA VAL A 14 26.57 -20.96 12.17
C VAL A 14 25.34 -20.59 11.32
N VAL A 15 24.93 -21.45 10.37
CA VAL A 15 23.73 -21.24 9.56
C VAL A 15 22.45 -21.36 10.41
N ILE A 16 22.41 -22.26 11.41
CA ILE A 16 21.24 -22.42 12.30
C ILE A 16 21.09 -21.20 13.24
N ILE A 17 22.20 -20.61 13.69
CA ILE A 17 22.18 -19.42 14.56
C ILE A 17 21.80 -18.15 13.79
N ALA A 18 22.14 -18.04 12.51
CA ALA A 18 21.78 -16.89 11.67
C ALA A 18 20.27 -16.80 11.34
N ILE A 19 19.53 -17.91 11.39
CA ILE A 19 18.09 -17.95 11.11
C ILE A 19 17.24 -17.45 12.30
N ALA A 20 17.83 -17.31 13.50
CA ALA A 20 17.11 -16.94 14.72
C ALA A 20 16.86 -15.43 14.91
N ILE A 21 17.26 -14.56 13.96
CA ILE A 21 17.23 -13.09 14.14
C ILE A 21 16.09 -12.40 13.36
N PHE A 22 15.31 -13.12 12.55
CA PHE A 22 14.13 -12.56 11.88
C PHE A 22 12.82 -12.98 12.56
N GLY A 23 12.69 -12.60 13.84
CA GLY A 23 11.49 -12.84 14.65
C GLY A 23 11.09 -11.60 15.44
N SER A 24 10.86 -10.49 14.75
CA SER A 24 10.15 -9.34 15.31
C SER A 24 8.96 -9.04 14.42
N SER A 25 7.94 -9.90 14.51
CA SER A 25 6.58 -9.50 14.15
C SER A 25 6.10 -8.59 15.28
N CYS A 26 5.90 -7.31 14.95
CA CYS A 26 5.26 -6.37 15.84
C CYS A 26 3.78 -6.75 15.92
N SER A 27 3.41 -7.51 16.95
CA SER A 27 2.02 -7.69 17.36
C SER A 27 1.57 -6.38 18.03
N SER A 28 1.01 -5.48 17.25
CA SER A 28 0.16 -4.41 17.78
C SER A 28 -1.13 -5.06 18.28
N SER A 29 -1.27 -5.16 19.60
CA SER A 29 -2.49 -5.61 20.26
C SER A 29 -3.43 -4.43 20.40
N ASP A 30 -4.53 -4.43 19.65
CA ASP A 30 -5.70 -3.59 19.94
C ASP A 30 -6.98 -4.31 19.50
N GLY A 31 -7.94 -4.41 20.42
CA GLY A 31 -9.37 -4.54 20.10
C GLY A 31 -9.93 -5.95 19.98
N ASP A 32 -10.66 -6.36 21.02
CA ASP A 32 -11.65 -7.43 21.04
C ASP A 32 -12.80 -7.09 20.07
N GLY A 33 -13.13 -7.98 19.12
CA GLY A 33 -14.25 -7.80 18.20
C GLY A 33 -14.36 -8.92 17.17
N ASP A 34 -15.49 -9.62 17.21
CA ASP A 34 -16.22 -10.31 16.12
C ASP A 34 -15.46 -10.68 14.83
N GLY A 35 -15.59 -11.93 14.39
CA GLY A 35 -14.96 -12.47 13.18
C GLY A 35 -15.46 -11.80 11.90
N GLU A 36 -14.94 -10.62 11.63
CA GLU A 36 -14.88 -9.98 10.33
C GLU A 36 -13.71 -10.60 9.53
N ASP A 37 -13.94 -10.94 8.26
CA ASP A 37 -12.85 -11.26 7.34
C ASP A 37 -11.87 -10.08 7.37
N ILE A 38 -10.73 -10.25 8.06
CA ILE A 38 -9.71 -9.21 8.20
C ILE A 38 -9.17 -8.93 6.80
N PHE A 39 -9.69 -7.89 6.14
CA PHE A 39 -9.21 -7.47 4.85
C PHE A 39 -7.78 -6.92 5.01
N SER A 40 -6.80 -7.59 4.43
CA SER A 40 -5.41 -7.14 4.50
C SER A 40 -5.23 -5.85 3.70
N LYS A 41 -4.98 -4.73 4.39
CA LYS A 41 -4.74 -3.41 3.76
C LYS A 41 -3.53 -3.43 2.82
N ILE A 42 -2.49 -4.19 3.16
CA ILE A 42 -1.30 -4.39 2.33
C ILE A 42 -1.28 -5.83 1.85
N ASN A 43 -1.21 -6.02 0.54
CA ASN A 43 -1.03 -7.33 -0.07
C ASN A 43 0.28 -7.31 -0.87
N ALA A 44 1.28 -8.03 -0.37
CA ALA A 44 2.55 -8.19 -1.05
C ALA A 44 2.42 -9.36 -2.05
N ASP A 45 1.91 -9.08 -3.24
CA ASP A 45 2.02 -9.98 -4.39
C ASP A 45 3.18 -9.54 -5.30
N GLN A 46 3.53 -10.39 -6.27
CA GLN A 46 4.55 -10.07 -7.28
C GLN A 46 3.91 -9.51 -8.56
N THR A 47 2.70 -8.97 -8.47
CA THR A 47 1.94 -8.51 -9.63
C THR A 47 2.17 -7.01 -9.81
N PHE A 48 2.73 -6.63 -10.94
CA PHE A 48 2.71 -5.23 -11.38
C PHE A 48 1.34 -4.96 -12.00
N ARG A 49 0.69 -3.87 -11.57
CA ARG A 49 -0.57 -3.42 -12.17
C ARG A 49 -0.44 -2.03 -12.78
N ASP A 50 -1.21 -1.83 -13.83
CA ASP A 50 -1.52 -0.53 -14.43
C ASP A 50 -3.05 -0.36 -14.56
N ILE A 51 -3.50 0.81 -14.99
CA ILE A 51 -4.92 1.13 -15.13
C ILE A 51 -5.64 0.19 -16.11
N SER A 52 -4.94 -0.32 -17.12
CA SER A 52 -5.49 -1.29 -18.07
C SER A 52 -5.93 -2.60 -17.41
N ASP A 53 -5.33 -2.98 -16.28
CA ASP A 53 -5.72 -4.20 -15.56
C ASP A 53 -7.11 -4.09 -14.91
N PHE A 54 -7.65 -2.88 -14.82
CA PHE A 54 -8.98 -2.60 -14.27
C PHE A 54 -10.06 -2.54 -15.35
N GLU A 55 -9.71 -2.60 -16.64
CA GLU A 55 -10.70 -2.55 -17.75
C GLU A 55 -11.65 -3.76 -17.76
N GLY A 56 -11.21 -4.92 -17.22
CA GLY A 56 -12.04 -6.12 -17.10
C GLY A 56 -12.97 -6.12 -15.88
N ALA A 57 -12.82 -5.17 -14.96
CA ALA A 57 -13.68 -4.98 -13.81
C ALA A 57 -14.82 -4.00 -14.15
N PRO A 58 -15.92 -3.95 -13.36
CA PRO A 58 -16.91 -2.87 -13.44
C PRO A 58 -16.34 -1.55 -12.88
N PHE A 59 -15.16 -1.17 -13.34
CA PHE A 59 -14.45 0.05 -13.01
C PHE A 59 -14.52 1.01 -14.20
N LYS A 60 -14.89 2.26 -13.92
CA LYS A 60 -14.95 3.33 -14.91
C LYS A 60 -13.95 4.41 -14.53
N LEU A 61 -12.89 4.56 -15.33
CA LEU A 61 -11.95 5.67 -15.23
C LEU A 61 -12.69 6.99 -15.49
N SER A 62 -12.40 8.01 -14.67
CA SER A 62 -13.02 9.32 -14.75
C SER A 62 -12.02 10.46 -14.90
N LYS A 63 -10.86 10.38 -14.25
CA LYS A 63 -9.84 11.44 -14.28
C LYS A 63 -8.45 10.84 -14.11
N GLU A 64 -7.47 11.44 -14.76
CA GLU A 64 -6.05 11.24 -14.53
C GLU A 64 -5.51 12.50 -13.84
N TYR A 65 -4.73 12.33 -12.79
CA TYR A 65 -4.18 13.42 -11.98
C TYR A 65 -2.73 13.74 -12.40
N ASP A 66 -2.32 15.00 -12.23
CA ASP A 66 -0.91 15.35 -12.30
C ASP A 66 -0.16 14.84 -11.05
N VAL A 67 0.81 13.95 -11.27
CA VAL A 67 1.66 13.37 -10.23
C VAL A 67 3.00 14.07 -10.08
N SER A 68 3.23 15.20 -10.75
CA SER A 68 4.50 15.95 -10.71
C SER A 68 4.97 16.31 -9.30
N THR A 69 4.04 16.43 -8.35
CA THR A 69 4.29 16.74 -6.93
C THR A 69 3.98 15.57 -5.98
N LEU A 70 3.61 14.39 -6.50
CA LEU A 70 3.38 13.18 -5.71
C LEU A 70 4.62 12.27 -5.78
N PRO A 71 5.41 12.14 -4.69
CA PRO A 71 6.69 11.46 -4.75
C PRO A 71 6.59 9.99 -5.20
N MET A 72 7.47 9.58 -6.12
CA MET A 72 7.61 8.21 -6.63
C MET A 72 6.40 7.64 -7.38
N ALA A 73 5.30 8.40 -7.54
CA ALA A 73 4.15 7.94 -8.29
C ALA A 73 4.44 8.04 -9.80
N ASN A 74 4.14 6.96 -10.52
CA ASN A 74 4.17 6.93 -11.98
C ASN A 74 2.87 7.47 -12.57
N ALA A 75 1.73 7.23 -11.89
CA ALA A 75 0.42 7.71 -12.30
C ALA A 75 -0.56 7.72 -11.12
N ALA A 76 -1.60 8.54 -11.24
CA ALA A 76 -2.71 8.53 -10.30
C ALA A 76 -4.03 8.80 -11.04
N TYR A 77 -5.08 8.08 -10.66
CA TYR A 77 -6.35 8.06 -11.35
C TYR A 77 -7.52 8.13 -10.36
N MET A 78 -8.58 8.81 -10.76
CA MET A 78 -9.90 8.70 -10.13
C MET A 78 -10.82 7.89 -11.02
N GLY A 79 -11.57 6.96 -10.43
CA GLY A 79 -12.63 6.26 -11.12
C GLY A 79 -13.72 5.77 -10.17
N PHE A 80 -14.67 5.03 -10.73
CA PHE A 80 -15.80 4.49 -10.00
C PHE A 80 -15.88 2.99 -10.22
N TYR A 81 -15.85 2.22 -9.13
CA TYR A 81 -16.13 0.79 -9.16
C TYR A 81 -17.59 0.56 -8.77
N THR A 82 -18.30 -0.25 -9.55
CA THR A 82 -19.70 -0.60 -9.28
C THR A 82 -19.79 -2.09 -8.96
N PRO A 83 -19.83 -2.48 -7.67
CA PRO A 83 -20.08 -3.87 -7.31
C PRO A 83 -21.47 -4.32 -7.79
N PRO A 84 -21.68 -5.64 -8.02
CA PRO A 84 -23.00 -6.17 -8.30
C PRO A 84 -24.04 -5.72 -7.26
N ASP A 85 -25.24 -5.37 -7.73
CA ASP A 85 -26.39 -4.95 -6.92
C ASP A 85 -26.11 -3.76 -5.96
N SER A 86 -25.07 -2.97 -6.23
CA SER A 86 -24.61 -1.86 -5.38
C SER A 86 -24.53 -0.55 -6.15
N LYS A 87 -24.37 0.56 -5.41
CA LYS A 87 -24.11 1.88 -6.01
C LYS A 87 -22.63 1.98 -6.40
N PRO A 88 -22.28 2.82 -7.40
CA PRO A 88 -20.90 3.14 -7.70
C PRO A 88 -20.20 3.74 -6.47
N ILE A 89 -18.98 3.30 -6.22
CA ILE A 89 -18.09 3.79 -5.17
C ILE A 89 -16.90 4.45 -5.86
N GLN A 90 -16.53 5.66 -5.44
CA GLN A 90 -15.36 6.35 -5.96
C GLN A 90 -14.08 5.69 -5.42
N TYR A 91 -13.10 5.51 -6.28
CA TYR A 91 -11.76 5.06 -5.92
C TYR A 91 -10.71 5.97 -6.51
N GLU A 92 -9.63 6.12 -5.75
CA GLU A 92 -8.38 6.66 -6.24
C GLU A 92 -7.35 5.52 -6.34
N ILE A 93 -6.71 5.42 -7.50
CA ILE A 93 -5.67 4.43 -7.78
C ILE A 93 -4.37 5.19 -8.01
N ARG A 94 -3.33 4.86 -7.25
CA ARG A 94 -1.97 5.41 -7.42
C ARG A 94 -1.03 4.28 -7.82
N ILE A 95 -0.31 4.45 -8.91
CA ILE A 95 0.63 3.46 -9.45
C ILE A 95 2.05 3.91 -9.11
N TYR A 96 2.83 3.01 -8.51
CA TYR A 96 4.23 3.19 -8.14
C TYR A 96 5.12 2.21 -8.91
N PRO A 97 6.43 2.47 -9.02
CA PRO A 97 7.34 1.57 -9.74
C PRO A 97 7.45 0.17 -9.11
N ASP A 98 7.27 0.05 -7.80
CA ASP A 98 7.33 -1.21 -7.08
C ASP A 98 6.54 -1.17 -5.76
N HIS A 99 6.35 -2.35 -5.15
CA HIS A 99 5.62 -2.52 -3.89
C HIS A 99 6.24 -1.72 -2.74
N MET A 100 7.57 -1.67 -2.65
CA MET A 100 8.27 -0.98 -1.57
C MET A 100 8.01 0.53 -1.64
N SER A 101 8.05 1.12 -2.84
CA SER A 101 7.72 2.52 -3.09
C SER A 101 6.25 2.83 -2.77
N ALA A 102 5.33 1.93 -3.15
CA ALA A 102 3.91 2.07 -2.81
C ALA A 102 3.68 2.06 -1.29
N VAL A 103 4.38 1.19 -0.55
CA VAL A 103 4.27 1.11 0.90
C VAL A 103 4.94 2.30 1.59
N GLU A 104 6.19 2.62 1.25
CA GLU A 104 6.99 3.64 1.94
C GLU A 104 6.58 5.07 1.60
N LYS A 105 5.99 5.31 0.42
CA LYS A 105 5.54 6.64 -0.01
C LYS A 105 4.03 6.72 -0.21
N GLY A 106 3.42 5.71 -0.80
CA GLY A 106 1.98 5.76 -1.09
C GLY A 106 1.09 5.74 0.15
N THR A 107 1.47 4.99 1.19
CA THR A 107 0.66 4.82 2.41
C THR A 107 0.42 6.15 3.12
N GLU A 108 1.48 6.90 3.42
CA GLU A 108 1.40 8.19 4.13
C GLU A 108 0.43 9.16 3.43
N TYR A 109 0.58 9.34 2.11
CA TYR A 109 -0.28 10.22 1.32
C TYR A 109 -1.72 9.71 1.19
N ALA A 110 -1.96 8.41 1.36
CA ALA A 110 -3.31 7.83 1.31
C ALA A 110 -4.02 8.00 2.65
N GLU A 111 -3.29 7.81 3.75
CA GLU A 111 -3.75 7.98 5.12
C GLU A 111 -4.08 9.45 5.43
N GLU A 112 -3.32 10.42 4.90
CA GLU A 112 -3.62 11.86 5.07
C GLU A 112 -5.05 12.24 4.66
N VAL A 113 -5.62 11.56 3.66
CA VAL A 113 -6.88 11.95 3.01
C VAL A 113 -7.99 10.91 3.18
N THR A 114 -7.78 9.89 4.03
CA THR A 114 -8.72 8.79 4.26
C THR A 114 -8.98 8.59 5.74
N GLY A 115 -10.19 8.19 6.11
CA GLY A 115 -10.56 7.91 7.51
C GLY A 115 -11.23 9.09 8.21
N GLU A 116 -11.49 8.94 9.50
CA GLU A 116 -12.21 9.94 10.31
C GLU A 116 -11.42 11.26 10.44
N ASP A 117 -10.09 11.17 10.48
CA ASP A 117 -9.17 12.30 10.62
C ASP A 117 -8.65 12.85 9.28
N ALA A 118 -9.31 12.51 8.16
CA ALA A 118 -8.89 12.92 6.83
C ALA A 118 -8.78 14.44 6.68
N LEU A 119 -7.66 14.90 6.11
CA LEU A 119 -7.41 16.31 5.82
C LEU A 119 -8.19 16.74 4.58
N LEU A 120 -9.11 17.70 4.76
CA LEU A 120 -10.07 18.09 3.71
C LEU A 120 -9.68 19.37 2.96
N ARG A 121 -8.68 20.13 3.42
CA ARG A 121 -8.29 21.39 2.79
C ARG A 121 -6.97 21.21 2.05
N SER A 122 -6.87 21.80 0.87
CA SER A 122 -5.67 21.74 0.02
C SER A 122 -4.41 22.26 0.73
N VAL A 123 -4.56 23.21 1.65
CA VAL A 123 -3.44 23.78 2.42
C VAL A 123 -2.95 22.89 3.57
N ASP A 124 -3.71 21.85 3.91
CA ASP A 124 -3.37 20.94 5.01
C ASP A 124 -2.76 19.62 4.50
N VAL A 125 -3.01 19.24 3.24
CA VAL A 125 -2.50 17.99 2.63
C VAL A 125 -1.14 18.18 1.97
N SER A 126 -0.37 17.09 1.88
CA SER A 126 0.93 17.09 1.20
C SER A 126 0.81 17.07 -0.34
N TRP A 127 -0.32 16.58 -0.88
CA TRP A 127 -0.61 16.56 -2.32
C TRP A 127 -2.07 16.96 -2.62
N ASP A 128 -2.26 18.12 -3.26
CA ASP A 128 -3.56 18.81 -3.35
C ASP A 128 -4.35 18.58 -4.65
N GLU A 129 -3.74 17.99 -5.68
CA GLU A 129 -4.31 17.79 -7.03
C GLU A 129 -5.66 17.02 -7.05
N GLY A 130 -5.93 16.21 -6.02
CA GLY A 130 -7.19 15.45 -5.86
C GLY A 130 -8.09 15.90 -4.70
N THR A 131 -7.73 16.95 -3.95
CA THR A 131 -8.45 17.30 -2.71
C THR A 131 -9.92 17.61 -2.92
N ASN A 132 -10.28 18.28 -4.01
CA ASN A 132 -11.68 18.61 -4.29
C ASN A 132 -12.51 17.37 -4.64
N ASP A 133 -11.90 16.42 -5.35
CA ASP A 133 -12.58 15.21 -5.82
C ASP A 133 -12.90 14.26 -4.66
N ARG A 134 -12.03 14.21 -3.64
CA ARG A 134 -12.19 13.39 -2.42
C ARG A 134 -13.29 13.88 -1.47
N ARG A 135 -13.73 15.14 -1.56
CA ARG A 135 -14.73 15.73 -0.65
C ARG A 135 -16.18 15.37 -1.01
N GLY A 136 -16.42 14.91 -2.23
CA GLY A 136 -17.74 14.61 -2.78
C GLY A 136 -17.98 13.14 -3.11
N GLY A 137 -17.02 12.27 -2.77
CA GLY A 137 -17.14 10.81 -2.86
C GLY A 137 -18.05 10.22 -1.79
#